data_AF-I3SVG9-F1
#
_entry.id   AF-I3SVG9-F1
#
_cell.length_a   1.000
_cell.length_b   1.000
_cell.length_c   1.000
_cell.angle_alpha   90.00
_cell.angle_beta   90.00
_cell.angle_gamma   90.00
#
_symmetry.space_group_name_H-M   'P 1'
#
loop_
_entity.id
_entity.type
_entity.pdbx_description
1 polymer ?
#
loop_
_entity_poly.entity_id
_entity_poly.type
_entity_poly.pdbx_seq_one_letter_code
_entity_poly.pdbx_strand_id
1 'polypeptide(L)' 'MAKTLNYVYVLILFISIFLSITVYGYIPGIVNKPCKTDKDCPKKPPHNIRCRKGQCVEIL' A
#
# COMPACT_ATOMS: atom_id res chain seq x y z
N MET A 1 38.12 -5.88 -4.97
CA MET A 1 37.32 -6.99 -4.38
C MET A 1 36.26 -6.46 -3.41
N ALA A 2 36.65 -5.72 -2.36
CA ALA A 2 35.71 -5.11 -1.41
C ALA A 2 34.75 -4.07 -2.02
N LYS A 3 35.21 -3.27 -2.99
CA LYS A 3 34.40 -2.21 -3.63
C LYS A 3 33.22 -2.76 -4.44
N THR A 4 33.41 -3.89 -5.11
CA THR A 4 32.36 -4.58 -5.88
C THR A 4 31.35 -5.23 -4.95
N LEU A 5 31.80 -5.87 -3.86
CA LEU A 5 30.92 -6.45 -2.84
C LEU A 5 30.05 -5.37 -2.18
N ASN A 6 30.61 -4.21 -1.87
CA ASN A 6 29.85 -3.08 -1.34
C ASN A 6 28.81 -2.57 -2.33
N TYR A 7 29.15 -2.50 -3.62
CA TYR A 7 28.20 -2.08 -4.65
C TYR A 7 27.03 -3.06 -4.78
N VAL A 8 27.32 -4.36 -4.83
CA VAL A 8 26.29 -5.42 -4.86
C VAL A 8 25.40 -5.36 -3.62
N TYR A 9 25.97 -5.12 -2.45
CA TYR A 9 25.21 -4.99 -1.20
C TYR A 9 24.23 -3.81 -1.24
N VAL A 10 24.68 -2.64 -1.70
CA VAL A 10 23.80 -1.46 -1.86
C VAL A 10 22.68 -1.73 -2.86
N LEU A 11 22.98 -2.44 -3.95
CA LEU A 11 22.00 -2.78 -4.99
C LEU A 11 20.92 -3.75 -4.48
N ILE A 12 21.32 -4.74 -3.69
CA ILE A 12 20.39 -5.67 -3.02
C ILE A 12 19.50 -4.93 -2.02
N LEU A 13 20.07 -4.03 -1.22
CA LEU A 13 19.29 -3.21 -0.28
C LEU A 13 18.29 -2.32 -1.01
N PHE A 14 18.71 -1.66 -2.09
CA PHE A 14 17.85 -0.85 -2.93
C PHE A 14 16.67 -1.68 -3.43
N ILE A 15 16.94 -2.80 -4.11
CA ILE A 15 15.90 -3.71 -4.63
C ILE A 15 14.96 -4.18 -3.52
N SER A 16 15.50 -4.54 -2.35
CA SER A 16 14.70 -4.99 -1.20
C SER A 16 13.76 -3.91 -0.67
N ILE A 17 14.20 -2.64 -0.65
CA ILE A 17 13.37 -1.49 -0.28
C ILE A 17 12.26 -1.30 -1.32
N PHE A 18 12.57 -1.35 -2.62
CA PHE A 18 11.52 -1.25 -3.65
C PHE A 18 10.53 -2.39 -3.57
N LEU A 19 10.98 -3.64 -3.42
CA LEU A 19 10.10 -4.79 -3.20
C LEU A 19 9.23 -4.61 -1.96
N SER A 20 9.80 -4.13 -0.87
CA SER A 20 9.05 -3.82 0.35
C SER A 20 8.01 -2.74 0.08
N ILE A 21 8.34 -1.65 -0.60
CA ILE A 21 7.37 -0.61 -0.99
C ILE A 21 6.34 -1.17 -1.98
N THR A 22 6.66 -2.14 -2.82
CA THR A 22 5.66 -2.70 -3.76
C THR A 22 4.70 -3.64 -3.03
N VAL A 23 5.20 -4.44 -2.09
CA VAL A 23 4.42 -5.40 -1.28
C VAL A 23 3.61 -4.67 -0.19
N TYR A 24 4.21 -3.70 0.50
CA TYR A 24 3.59 -2.92 1.58
C TYR A 24 2.96 -1.59 1.12
N GLY A 25 3.40 -1.01 0.01
CA GLY A 25 2.74 0.14 -0.63
C GLY A 25 1.47 -0.29 -1.39
N TYR A 26 1.26 -1.59 -1.59
CA TYR A 26 -0.07 -2.18 -1.74
C TYR A 26 -0.76 -2.38 -0.38
N ILE A 27 -0.64 -1.41 0.53
CA ILE A 27 -1.60 -1.23 1.62
C ILE A 27 -2.33 0.08 1.33
N PRO A 28 -3.28 0.09 0.37
CA PRO A 28 -4.36 1.07 0.44
C PRO A 28 -5.28 0.56 1.55
N GLY A 29 -4.88 0.77 2.81
CA GLY A 29 -5.34 0.05 4.01
C GLY A 29 -6.83 0.15 4.37
N ILE A 30 -7.68 0.56 3.43
CA ILE A 30 -9.13 0.60 3.53
C ILE A 30 -9.80 0.36 2.16
N VAL A 31 -9.13 0.71 1.05
CA VAL A 31 -9.76 0.98 -0.25
C VAL A 31 -10.38 -0.28 -0.90
N ASN A 32 -9.77 -1.43 -0.62
CA ASN A 32 -10.14 -2.72 -1.23
C ASN A 32 -10.86 -3.68 -0.26
N LYS A 33 -11.38 -3.17 0.86
CA LYS A 33 -12.25 -3.99 1.71
C LYS A 33 -13.58 -4.21 0.98
N PRO A 34 -14.08 -5.47 0.86
CA PRO A 34 -15.40 -5.70 0.30
C PRO A 34 -16.47 -5.07 1.20
N CYS A 35 -17.49 -4.47 0.58
CA CYS A 35 -18.58 -3.80 1.27
C CYS A 35 -19.91 -4.00 0.55
N LYS A 36 -21.01 -3.92 1.29
CA LYS A 36 -22.37 -3.85 0.72
C LYS A 36 -22.95 -2.45 0.87
N THR A 37 -22.58 -1.75 1.94
CA THR A 37 -23.08 -0.44 2.31
C THR A 37 -21.94 0.47 2.78
N ASP A 38 -22.14 1.78 2.74
CA ASP A 38 -21.16 2.77 3.21
C ASP A 38 -20.78 2.60 4.69
N LYS A 39 -21.64 1.93 5.49
CA LYS A 39 -21.40 1.67 6.91
C LYS A 39 -20.35 0.56 7.15
N ASP A 40 -20.12 -0.30 6.16
CA ASP A 40 -19.12 -1.38 6.24
C ASP A 40 -17.68 -0.85 6.12
N CYS A 41 -17.55 0.37 5.61
CA CYS A 41 -16.29 1.05 5.40
C CYS A 41 -15.86 1.82 6.66
N PRO A 42 -14.59 1.71 7.08
CA PRO A 42 -14.11 2.43 8.23
C PRO A 42 -14.06 3.92 7.90
N LYS A 43 -14.66 4.72 8.79
CA LYS A 43 -14.60 6.18 8.72
C LYS A 43 -13.29 6.61 9.36
N LYS A 44 -12.31 6.99 8.55
CA LYS A 44 -11.03 7.54 9.04
C LYS A 44 -10.90 9.00 8.57
N PRO A 45 -11.24 9.99 9.42
CA PRO A 45 -10.93 11.39 9.12
C PRO A 45 -9.42 11.55 8.85
N PRO A 46 -9.00 12.36 7.85
CA PRO A 46 -9.80 13.25 7.00
C PRO A 46 -10.46 12.58 5.78
N HIS A 47 -10.19 11.30 5.54
CA HIS A 47 -10.57 10.58 4.33
C HIS A 47 -12.07 10.21 4.32
N ASN A 48 -12.78 10.59 3.25
CA ASN A 48 -14.18 10.25 3.05
C ASN A 48 -14.31 8.94 2.27
N ILE A 49 -14.47 7.84 2.99
CA ILE A 49 -14.45 6.49 2.43
C ILE A 49 -15.88 5.97 2.28
N ARG A 50 -16.23 5.48 1.08
CA ARG A 50 -17.56 4.97 0.76
C ARG A 50 -17.50 3.67 -0.04
N CYS A 51 -18.62 2.96 -0.07
CA CYS A 51 -18.74 1.73 -0.83
C CYS A 51 -19.07 2.02 -2.31
N ARG A 52 -18.17 1.63 -3.21
CA ARG A 52 -18.37 1.70 -4.67
C ARG A 52 -18.04 0.36 -5.31
N LYS A 53 -18.96 -0.17 -6.12
CA LYS A 53 -18.80 -1.45 -6.83
C LYS A 53 -18.40 -2.61 -5.89
N GLY A 54 -18.90 -2.59 -4.65
CA GLY A 54 -18.60 -3.60 -3.64
C GLY A 54 -17.26 -3.44 -2.94
N GLN A 55 -16.56 -2.31 -3.10
CA GLN A 55 -15.28 -2.01 -2.45
C GLN A 55 -15.29 -0.64 -1.77
N CYS A 56 -14.60 -0.53 -0.62
CA CYS A 56 -14.57 0.69 0.19
C CYS A 56 -13.62 1.75 -0.35
N VAL A 57 -13.95 2.48 -1.40
CA VAL A 57 -13.02 3.47 -1.98
C VAL A 57 -13.00 4.81 -1.26
N GLU A 58 -11.84 5.48 -1.26
CA GLU A 58 -11.75 6.88 -0.83
C GLU A 58 -12.30 7.80 -1.93
N ILE A 59 -13.12 8.78 -1.52
CA ILE A 59 -13.68 9.80 -2.39
C ILE A 59 -13.09 11.14 -1.94
N LEU A 60 -12.40 11.82 -2.87
CA LEU A 60 -11.94 13.20 -2.71
C LEU A 60 -13.12 14.18 -2.62
#